data_AF-A0A524CY56-F1
#
_entry.id   AF-A0A524CY56-F1
#
_cell.length_a   1.000
_cell.length_b   1.000
_cell.length_c   1.000
_cell.angle_alpha   90.00
_cell.angle_beta   90.00
_cell.angle_gamma   90.00
#
_symmetry.space_group_name_H-M   'P 1'
#
loop_
_entity.id
_entity.type
_entity.pdbx_description
1 polymer ?
#
loop_
_entity_poly.entity_id
_entity_poly.type
_entity_poly.pdbx_seq_one_letter_code
_entity_poly.pdbx_strand_id
1 'polypeptide(L)'
;MDKEQPDVLRQLPTLKDLQDWIEQAKEIYEKKGPGTKLIKIEGIGDQYSKDLKKAGIETCEQLVPLSKNDLKELTKKTGISSKLLDKWQEHADLMRVKGVGPEYADLLNRIGIDSVKELAQRNPENTLKKVEKFDKKNPDVVRRLPLLDEIKDWIDQAKEL
;
A
#
# COMPACT_ATOMS: atom_id res chain seq x y z
N MET A 1 -20.07 -15.17 48.51
CA MET A 1 -21.16 -15.84 47.76
C MET A 1 -20.76 -15.78 46.30
N ASP A 2 -20.11 -16.85 45.87
CA ASP A 2 -19.73 -17.08 44.48
C ASP A 2 -20.97 -17.04 43.60
N LYS A 3 -20.92 -16.23 42.55
CA LYS A 3 -21.87 -16.33 41.45
C LYS A 3 -21.34 -17.42 40.54
N GLU A 4 -21.81 -18.65 40.75
CA GLU A 4 -21.53 -19.78 39.86
C GLU A 4 -21.85 -19.36 38.42
N GLN A 5 -20.85 -19.52 37.54
CA GLN A 5 -21.06 -19.38 36.11
C GLN A 5 -21.98 -20.53 35.68
N PRO A 6 -23.02 -20.27 34.86
CA PRO A 6 -23.90 -21.33 34.40
C PRO A 6 -23.09 -22.36 33.60
N ASP A 7 -23.29 -23.63 33.93
CA ASP A 7 -22.64 -24.77 33.30
C ASP A 7 -23.07 -24.87 31.83
N VAL A 8 -22.25 -24.28 30.94
CA VAL A 8 -22.41 -24.43 29.50
C VAL A 8 -21.64 -25.68 29.11
N LEU A 9 -22.33 -26.81 28.94
CA LEU A 9 -21.79 -27.94 28.18
C LEU A 9 -21.34 -27.40 26.81
N ARG A 10 -20.04 -27.12 26.65
CA ARG A 10 -19.44 -26.77 25.36
C ARG A 10 -19.52 -28.00 24.48
N GLN A 11 -20.58 -28.10 23.69
CA GLN A 11 -20.62 -29.06 22.59
C GLN A 11 -19.42 -28.78 21.68
N LEU A 12 -18.67 -29.84 21.35
CA LEU A 12 -17.56 -29.72 20.41
C LEU A 12 -18.12 -29.34 19.04
N PRO A 13 -17.49 -28.38 18.33
CA PRO A 13 -17.90 -28.01 16.99
C PRO A 13 -17.86 -29.23 16.07
N THR A 14 -18.80 -29.31 15.14
CA THR A 14 -18.83 -30.38 14.14
C THR A 14 -17.72 -30.17 13.10
N LEU A 15 -17.44 -31.20 12.29
CA LEU A 15 -16.53 -31.07 11.15
C LEU A 15 -16.96 -29.97 10.17
N LYS A 16 -18.27 -29.75 10.02
CA LYS A 16 -18.81 -28.70 9.16
C LYS A 16 -18.54 -27.31 9.75
N ASP A 17 -18.76 -27.14 11.06
CA ASP A 17 -18.47 -25.87 11.73
C ASP A 17 -16.98 -25.50 11.63
N LEU A 18 -16.09 -26.49 11.79
CA LEU A 18 -14.65 -26.29 11.61
C LEU A 18 -14.28 -25.91 10.18
N GLN A 19 -14.90 -26.55 9.17
CA GLN A 19 -14.68 -26.19 7.76
C GLN A 19 -15.17 -24.78 7.45
N ASP A 20 -16.36 -24.41 7.92
CA ASP A 20 -16.93 -23.07 7.73
C ASP A 20 -16.05 -22.00 8.41
N TRP A 21 -15.54 -22.28 9.60
CA TRP A 21 -14.61 -21.37 10.30
C TRP A 21 -13.26 -21.25 9.59
N ILE A 22 -12.72 -22.36 9.06
CA ILE A 22 -11.48 -22.34 8.27
C ILE A 22 -11.69 -21.51 7.00
N GLU A 23 -12.83 -21.67 6.32
CA GLU A 23 -13.12 -20.92 5.09
C GLU A 23 -13.30 -19.43 5.38
N GLN A 24 -14.04 -19.08 6.44
CA GLN A 24 -14.15 -17.68 6.89
C GLN A 24 -12.78 -17.10 7.27
N ALA A 25 -11.95 -17.86 7.99
CA ALA A 25 -10.61 -17.42 8.38
C ALA A 25 -9.70 -17.25 7.15
N LYS A 26 -9.78 -18.14 6.15
CA LYS A 26 -9.08 -17.99 4.87
C LYS A 26 -9.57 -16.78 4.11
N GLU A 27 -10.87 -16.54 4.03
CA GLU A 27 -11.42 -15.38 3.35
C GLU A 27 -10.98 -14.07 4.04
N ILE A 28 -10.95 -14.07 5.38
CA ILE A 28 -10.36 -12.98 6.17
C ILE A 28 -8.86 -12.84 5.88
N TYR A 29 -8.12 -13.93 5.79
CA TYR A 29 -6.67 -13.94 5.55
C TYR A 29 -6.29 -13.67 4.08
N GLU A 30 -7.14 -13.95 3.10
CA GLU A 30 -6.93 -13.59 1.70
C GLU A 30 -7.32 -12.13 1.47
N LYS A 31 -8.40 -11.65 2.11
CA LYS A 31 -8.75 -10.23 2.09
C LYS A 31 -7.79 -9.36 2.91
N LYS A 32 -7.18 -9.91 3.96
CA LYS A 32 -6.22 -9.23 4.87
C LYS A 32 -4.86 -9.92 4.95
N GLY A 33 -4.41 -10.58 3.88
CA GLY A 33 -3.07 -11.20 3.85
C GLY A 33 -2.05 -10.18 4.36
N PRO A 34 -0.96 -10.58 5.04
CA PRO A 34 -0.13 -9.65 5.79
C PRO A 34 0.35 -8.55 4.84
N GLY A 35 -0.36 -7.42 4.85
CA GLY A 35 -0.26 -6.44 3.80
C GLY A 35 1.14 -5.86 3.79
N THR A 36 1.48 -5.16 2.73
CA THR A 36 2.82 -4.60 2.61
C THR A 36 3.08 -3.70 3.80
N LYS A 37 4.17 -3.98 4.54
CA LYS A 37 4.51 -3.18 5.73
C LYS A 37 4.76 -1.74 5.32
N LEU A 38 4.19 -0.79 6.07
CA LEU A 38 4.34 0.65 5.82
C LEU A 38 5.79 1.12 5.67
N ILE A 39 6.72 0.54 6.43
CA ILE A 39 8.15 0.86 6.37
C ILE A 39 8.79 0.57 4.99
N LYS A 40 8.08 -0.12 4.09
CA LYS A 40 8.51 -0.30 2.72
C LYS A 40 8.36 0.98 1.90
N ILE A 41 7.42 1.87 2.22
CA ILE A 41 7.25 3.12 1.49
C ILE A 41 8.43 4.06 1.78
N GLU A 42 9.03 4.60 0.73
CA GLU A 42 10.12 5.56 0.83
C GLU A 42 9.71 6.78 1.68
N GLY A 43 10.49 7.06 2.73
CA GLY A 43 10.22 8.12 3.70
C GLY A 43 9.36 7.73 4.91
N ILE A 44 8.83 6.50 5.01
CA ILE A 44 8.22 5.99 6.25
C ILE A 44 9.28 5.28 7.09
N GLY A 45 9.81 5.97 8.10
CA GLY A 45 10.63 5.36 9.15
C GLY A 45 9.80 4.70 10.27
N ASP A 46 10.49 4.09 11.22
CA ASP A 46 9.87 3.38 12.36
C ASP A 46 8.87 4.24 13.14
N GLN A 47 9.18 5.52 13.33
CA GLN A 47 8.32 6.44 14.09
C GLN A 47 6.98 6.64 13.37
N TYR A 48 7.01 7.02 12.08
CA TYR A 48 5.79 7.19 11.29
C TYR A 48 5.01 5.88 11.14
N SER A 49 5.69 4.75 10.97
CA SER A 49 5.01 3.44 10.93
C SER A 49 4.28 3.16 12.24
N LYS A 50 4.87 3.46 13.40
CA LYS A 50 4.22 3.29 14.71
C LYS A 50 3.03 4.23 14.87
N ASP A 51 3.14 5.48 14.44
CA ASP A 51 2.07 6.48 14.58
C ASP A 51 0.87 6.15 13.68
N LEU A 52 1.11 5.73 12.44
CA LEU A 52 0.07 5.23 11.54
C LEU A 52 -0.63 3.98 12.10
N LYS A 53 0.13 3.02 12.66
CA LYS A 53 -0.42 1.83 13.31
C LYS A 53 -1.32 2.16 14.48
N LYS A 54 -0.92 3.09 15.34
CA LYS A 54 -1.77 3.57 16.45
C LYS A 54 -3.05 4.23 15.95
N ALA A 55 -3.03 4.80 14.75
CA ALA A 55 -4.20 5.39 14.11
C ALA A 55 -5.04 4.39 13.28
N GLY A 56 -4.70 3.09 13.31
CA GLY A 56 -5.45 2.02 12.64
C GLY A 56 -5.00 1.69 11.21
N ILE A 57 -3.89 2.28 10.75
CA ILE A 57 -3.29 2.00 9.45
C ILE A 57 -2.03 1.15 9.67
N GLU A 58 -2.09 -0.13 9.31
CA GLU A 58 -1.02 -1.11 9.54
C GLU A 58 -0.25 -1.47 8.27
N THR A 59 -0.90 -1.38 7.10
CA THR A 59 -0.36 -1.80 5.81
C THR A 59 -0.51 -0.72 4.72
N CYS A 60 0.29 -0.82 3.66
CA CYS A 60 0.24 0.11 2.53
C CYS A 60 -1.14 0.09 1.84
N GLU A 61 -1.75 -1.09 1.71
CA GLU A 61 -3.05 -1.27 1.04
C GLU A 61 -4.16 -0.50 1.76
N GLN A 62 -4.03 -0.28 3.07
CA GLN A 62 -4.98 0.53 3.85
C GLN A 62 -4.85 2.04 3.59
N LEU A 63 -3.74 2.52 3.02
CA LEU A 63 -3.60 3.92 2.61
C LEU A 63 -4.37 4.21 1.31
N VAL A 64 -4.39 3.26 0.37
CA VAL A 64 -4.93 3.44 -0.99
C VAL A 64 -6.40 3.94 -1.00
N PRO A 65 -7.34 3.35 -0.24
CA PRO A 65 -8.75 3.76 -0.32
C PRO A 65 -9.09 5.02 0.47
N LEU A 66 -8.14 5.64 1.20
CA LEU A 66 -8.43 6.79 2.05
C LEU A 66 -8.86 8.00 1.21
N SER A 67 -10.00 8.60 1.57
CA SER A 67 -10.44 9.85 0.97
C SER A 67 -9.64 11.05 1.48
N LYS A 68 -9.78 12.20 0.81
CA LYS A 68 -9.23 13.48 1.31
C LYS A 68 -9.69 13.83 2.73
N ASN A 69 -10.88 13.39 3.14
CA ASN A 69 -11.36 13.61 4.49
C ASN A 69 -10.69 12.65 5.48
N ASP A 70 -10.51 11.39 5.11
CA ASP A 70 -9.80 10.40 5.93
C ASP A 70 -8.34 10.82 6.17
N LEU A 71 -7.65 11.33 5.15
CA LEU A 71 -6.28 11.84 5.27
C LEU A 71 -6.20 13.08 6.18
N LYS A 72 -7.21 13.96 6.16
CA LYS A 72 -7.30 15.10 7.08
C LYS A 72 -7.53 14.65 8.52
N GLU A 73 -8.36 13.63 8.74
CA GLU A 73 -8.55 13.05 10.08
C GLU A 73 -7.28 12.36 10.56
N LEU A 74 -6.59 11.64 9.68
CA LEU A 74 -5.33 10.98 9.98
C LEU A 74 -4.24 12.00 10.33
N THR A 75 -4.19 13.13 9.61
CA THR A 75 -3.33 14.28 9.93
C THR A 75 -3.57 14.76 11.37
N LYS A 76 -4.84 14.94 11.77
CA LYS A 76 -5.20 15.37 13.14
C LYS A 76 -4.82 14.34 14.20
N LYS A 77 -4.99 13.05 13.90
CA LYS A 77 -4.71 11.95 14.84
C LYS A 77 -3.21 11.71 15.05
N THR A 78 -2.41 11.85 13.99
CA THR A 78 -0.99 11.46 13.99
C THR A 78 -0.04 12.65 14.06
N GLY A 79 -0.49 13.86 13.72
CA GLY A 79 0.37 15.03 13.53
C GLY A 79 1.20 14.99 12.25
N ILE A 80 1.06 13.95 11.43
CA ILE A 80 1.76 13.82 10.15
C ILE A 80 1.08 14.76 9.14
N SER A 81 1.89 15.58 8.45
CA SER A 81 1.35 16.54 7.47
C SER A 81 0.56 15.84 6.36
N SER A 82 -0.55 16.46 5.91
CA SER A 82 -1.34 15.97 4.76
C SER A 82 -0.46 15.64 3.56
N LYS A 83 0.51 16.52 3.24
CA LYS A 83 1.42 16.33 2.11
C LYS A 83 2.22 15.01 2.18
N LEU A 84 2.65 14.59 3.36
CA LEU A 84 3.34 13.31 3.54
C LEU A 84 2.37 12.14 3.39
N LEU A 85 1.17 12.25 3.94
CA LEU A 85 0.14 11.22 3.82
C LEU A 85 -0.32 11.04 2.37
N ASP A 86 -0.52 12.14 1.64
CA ASP A 86 -0.83 12.16 0.21
C ASP A 86 0.29 11.42 -0.56
N LYS A 87 1.56 11.81 -0.34
CA LYS A 87 2.71 11.14 -0.97
C LYS A 87 2.76 9.65 -0.68
N TRP A 88 2.53 9.23 0.57
CA TRP A 88 2.57 7.82 0.93
C TRP A 88 1.39 7.03 0.38
N GLN A 89 0.21 7.64 0.26
CA GLN A 89 -0.91 7.05 -0.44
C GLN A 89 -0.61 6.84 -1.93
N GLU A 90 -0.03 7.85 -2.59
CA GLU A 90 0.39 7.79 -4.00
C GLU A 90 1.43 6.67 -4.23
N HIS A 91 2.43 6.56 -3.34
CA HIS A 91 3.40 5.47 -3.39
C HIS A 91 2.73 4.10 -3.18
N ALA A 92 1.83 3.99 -2.19
CA ALA A 92 1.11 2.76 -1.92
C ALA A 92 0.27 2.31 -3.11
N ASP A 93 -0.37 3.24 -3.81
CA ASP A 93 -1.14 2.94 -5.02
C ASP A 93 -0.21 2.43 -6.13
N LEU A 94 0.88 3.14 -6.45
CA LEU A 94 1.85 2.72 -7.47
C LEU A 94 2.48 1.35 -7.18
N MET A 95 2.74 1.03 -5.91
CA MET A 95 3.31 -0.25 -5.49
C MET A 95 2.36 -1.45 -5.70
N ARG A 96 1.10 -1.23 -6.10
CA ARG A 96 0.19 -2.30 -6.55
C ARG A 96 0.63 -2.93 -7.87
N VAL A 97 1.40 -2.20 -8.69
CA VAL A 97 1.94 -2.70 -9.96
C VAL A 97 3.14 -3.59 -9.70
N LYS A 98 3.11 -4.83 -10.19
CA LYS A 98 4.19 -5.80 -9.98
C LYS A 98 5.46 -5.31 -10.67
N GLY A 99 6.55 -5.26 -9.89
CA GLY A 99 7.84 -4.72 -10.34
C GLY A 99 8.06 -3.27 -9.95
N VAL A 100 7.02 -2.54 -9.54
CA VAL A 100 7.14 -1.19 -8.99
C VAL A 100 7.37 -1.28 -7.48
N GLY A 101 8.64 -1.36 -7.10
CA GLY A 101 9.07 -1.28 -5.71
C GLY A 101 9.09 0.17 -5.18
N PRO A 102 9.49 0.37 -3.91
CA PRO A 102 9.50 1.68 -3.26
C PRO A 102 10.32 2.76 -3.99
N GLU A 103 11.53 2.39 -4.45
CA GLU A 103 12.41 3.30 -5.19
C GLU A 103 11.75 3.74 -6.52
N TYR A 104 11.08 2.81 -7.22
CA TYR A 104 10.37 3.13 -8.47
C TYR A 104 9.08 3.91 -8.23
N ALA A 105 8.36 3.65 -7.14
CA ALA A 105 7.20 4.46 -6.76
C ALA A 105 7.62 5.91 -6.48
N ASP A 106 8.71 6.14 -5.73
CA ASP A 106 9.24 7.49 -5.49
C ASP A 106 9.73 8.15 -6.79
N LEU A 107 10.42 7.42 -7.67
CA LEU A 107 10.84 7.91 -8.98
C LEU A 107 9.65 8.36 -9.84
N LEU A 108 8.63 7.50 -9.99
CA LEU A 108 7.43 7.77 -10.79
C LEU A 108 6.68 8.99 -10.24
N ASN A 109 6.48 9.05 -8.91
CA ASN A 109 5.85 10.19 -8.24
C ASN A 109 6.61 11.50 -8.52
N ARG A 110 7.95 11.49 -8.43
CA ARG A 110 8.78 12.67 -8.69
C ARG A 110 8.79 13.16 -10.13
N ILE A 111 8.51 12.28 -11.09
CA ILE A 111 8.30 12.69 -12.50
C ILE A 111 6.85 13.05 -12.82
N GLY A 112 6.01 13.13 -11.79
CA GLY A 112 4.61 13.56 -11.85
C GLY A 112 3.67 12.47 -12.35
N ILE A 113 3.91 11.23 -11.92
CA ILE A 113 2.99 10.09 -12.08
C ILE A 113 2.62 9.66 -10.66
N ASP A 114 1.47 10.09 -10.17
CA ASP A 114 1.11 9.99 -8.75
C ASP A 114 0.21 8.77 -8.41
N SER A 115 -0.29 8.07 -9.43
CA SER A 115 -1.25 6.99 -9.23
C SER A 115 -1.18 5.94 -10.34
N VAL A 116 -1.73 4.76 -10.08
CA VAL A 116 -1.90 3.69 -11.08
C VAL A 116 -2.71 4.19 -12.26
N LYS A 117 -3.77 4.96 -11.99
CA LYS A 117 -4.61 5.57 -13.02
C LYS A 117 -3.82 6.50 -13.93
N GLU A 118 -2.95 7.34 -13.37
CA GLU A 118 -2.09 8.20 -14.17
C GLU A 118 -1.05 7.42 -14.97
N LEU A 119 -0.48 6.36 -14.39
CA LEU A 119 0.49 5.50 -15.05
C LEU A 119 -0.12 4.82 -16.28
N ALA A 120 -1.35 4.29 -16.16
CA ALA A 120 -2.09 3.63 -17.24
C ALA A 120 -2.27 4.49 -18.50
N GLN A 121 -2.22 5.82 -18.35
CA GLN A 121 -2.40 6.79 -19.43
C GLN A 121 -1.09 7.25 -20.08
N ARG A 122 0.07 6.78 -19.59
CA ARG A 122 1.36 7.25 -20.10
C ARG A 122 1.78 6.55 -21.38
N ASN A 123 2.63 7.24 -22.15
CA ASN A 123 3.38 6.63 -23.25
C ASN A 123 4.74 6.13 -22.73
N PRO A 124 5.11 4.86 -22.97
CA PRO A 124 6.34 4.27 -22.42
C PRO A 124 7.62 5.03 -22.78
N GLU A 125 7.80 5.40 -24.04
CA GLU A 125 9.02 6.07 -24.54
C GLU A 125 9.19 7.47 -23.93
N ASN A 126 8.08 8.20 -23.80
CA ASN A 126 8.08 9.52 -23.17
C ASN A 126 8.32 9.42 -21.66
N THR A 127 7.79 8.39 -21.00
CA THR A 127 8.05 8.13 -19.58
C THR A 127 9.53 7.83 -19.35
N LEU A 128 10.15 6.96 -20.16
CA LEU A 128 11.58 6.66 -20.04
C LEU A 128 12.44 7.92 -20.22
N LYS A 129 12.16 8.74 -21.24
CA LYS A 129 12.87 10.02 -21.44
C LYS A 129 12.72 10.97 -20.24
N LYS A 130 11.55 11.00 -19.60
CA LYS A 130 11.34 11.78 -18.38
C LYS A 130 12.15 11.24 -17.21
N VAL A 131 12.18 9.92 -17.02
CA VAL A 131 13.02 9.24 -16.03
C VAL A 131 14.49 9.60 -16.22
N GLU A 132 15.04 9.44 -17.43
CA GLU A 132 16.44 9.77 -17.74
C GLU A 132 16.77 11.24 -17.51
N LYS A 133 15.84 12.14 -17.89
CA LYS A 133 16.02 13.59 -17.66
C LYS A 133 15.98 13.93 -16.18
N PHE A 134 15.15 13.24 -15.40
CA PHE A 134 15.05 13.43 -13.97
C PHE A 134 16.29 12.93 -13.26
N ASP A 135 16.77 11.74 -13.60
CA ASP A 135 17.99 11.11 -13.04
C ASP A 135 19.23 11.96 -13.29
N LYS A 136 19.40 12.51 -14.51
CA LYS A 136 20.47 13.48 -14.81
C LYS A 136 20.49 14.71 -13.88
N LYS A 137 19.35 15.08 -13.31
CA LYS A 137 19.22 16.22 -12.39
C LYS A 137 19.25 15.81 -10.92
N ASN A 138 18.82 14.58 -10.62
CA ASN A 138 18.67 14.04 -9.28
C ASN A 138 19.19 12.60 -9.32
N PRO A 139 20.52 12.41 -9.35
CA PRO A 139 21.10 11.08 -9.43
C PRO A 139 20.78 10.27 -8.18
N ASP A 140 20.94 8.95 -8.29
CA ASP A 140 20.90 7.99 -7.18
C ASP A 140 19.54 7.82 -6.47
N VAL A 141 18.44 8.26 -7.08
CA VAL A 141 17.07 7.98 -6.57
C VAL A 141 16.71 6.50 -6.70
N VAL A 142 17.22 5.84 -7.74
CA VAL A 142 17.08 4.40 -7.95
C VAL A 142 18.46 3.79 -8.20
N ARG A 143 18.65 2.53 -7.77
CA ARG A 143 19.93 1.83 -8.02
C ARG A 143 20.20 1.55 -9.50
N ARG A 144 19.13 1.43 -10.28
CA ARG A 144 19.16 1.19 -11.72
C ARG A 144 17.93 1.79 -12.37
N LEU A 145 18.13 2.53 -13.45
CA LEU A 145 17.03 3.01 -14.27
C LEU A 145 16.21 1.85 -14.86
N PRO A 146 14.87 1.96 -14.90
CA PRO A 146 14.03 0.97 -15.55
C PRO A 146 14.31 0.92 -17.05
N LEU A 147 14.17 -0.27 -17.63
CA LEU A 147 14.19 -0.48 -19.08
C LEU A 147 12.84 -0.07 -19.68
N LEU A 148 12.83 0.18 -20.98
CA LEU A 148 11.61 0.52 -21.72
C LEU A 148 10.54 -0.58 -21.56
N ASP A 149 10.94 -1.85 -21.62
CA ASP A 149 9.99 -2.96 -21.53
C ASP A 149 9.44 -3.15 -20.11
N GLU A 150 10.19 -2.78 -19.07
CA GLU A 150 9.66 -2.72 -17.70
C GLU A 150 8.58 -1.64 -17.59
N ILE A 151 8.81 -0.46 -18.16
CA ILE A 151 7.83 0.63 -18.17
C ILE A 151 6.57 0.24 -18.96
N LYS A 152 6.72 -0.45 -20.11
CA LYS A 152 5.58 -0.96 -20.89
C LYS A 152 4.74 -1.92 -20.05
N ASP A 153 5.39 -2.90 -19.43
CA ASP A 153 4.72 -3.88 -18.58
C ASP A 153 3.99 -3.21 -17.41
N TRP A 154 4.62 -2.22 -16.75
CA TRP A 154 3.98 -1.47 -15.68
C TRP A 154 2.74 -0.70 -16.14
N ILE A 155 2.80 -0.07 -17.33
CA ILE A 155 1.67 0.66 -17.90
C ILE A 155 0.54 -0.30 -18.28
N ASP A 156 0.86 -1.47 -18.82
CA ASP A 156 -0.14 -2.48 -19.18
C ASP A 156 -0.81 -3.08 -17.95
N GLN A 157 -0.04 -3.44 -16.92
CA GLN A 157 -0.60 -3.85 -15.63
C GLN A 157 -1.49 -2.75 -15.00
N ALA A 158 -1.08 -1.49 -15.10
CA ALA A 158 -1.85 -0.37 -14.55
C ALA A 158 -3.21 -0.17 -15.24
N LYS A 159 -3.38 -0.60 -16.51
CA LYS A 159 -4.68 -0.54 -17.21
C LYS A 159 -5.66 -1.60 -16.71
N GLU A 160 -5.17 -2.67 -16.10
CA GLU A 160 -5.97 -3.79 -15.60
C GLU A 160 -6.35 -3.65 -14.11
N LEU A 161 -5.88 -2.59 -13.44
CA LEU A 161 -6.06 -2.32 -11.99
C LEU A 161 -7.07 -1.21 -11.69
#